data_AF-A0A328C9U2-F1
#
_entry.id   AF-A0A328C9U2-F1
#
_cell.length_a   1.000
_cell.length_b   1.000
_cell.length_c   1.000
_cell.angle_alpha   90.00
_cell.angle_beta   90.00
_cell.angle_gamma   90.00
#
_symmetry.space_group_name_H-M   'P 1'
#
loop_
_entity.id
_entity.type
_entity.pdbx_description
1 polymer ?
#
loop_
_entity_poly.entity_id
_entity_poly.type
_entity_poly.pdbx_seq_one_letter_code
_entity_poly.pdbx_strand_id
1 'polypeptide(L)'
;MGLPAIAQQSATPTESTTDPATGFDLERIKVLRVERKLLLDQQREDQQALQKEMAAHVNHPSVIAGVMERRRHMERLAQLDRIKQIGDENNDQALIERAAAARDLELRRYFMWRTLQRTNNLEAARILPQTDTPGE
;
A
#
# COMPACT_ATOMS: atom_id res chain seq x y z
N MET A 1 0.05 48.16 -4.74
CA MET A 1 0.60 47.32 -5.81
C MET A 1 2.01 47.78 -6.10
N GLY A 2 3.00 47.26 -5.38
CA GLY A 2 4.42 47.54 -5.59
C GLY A 2 5.18 46.23 -5.45
N LEU A 3 5.64 45.69 -6.58
CA LEU A 3 6.44 44.45 -6.63
C LEU A 3 7.83 44.73 -6.04
N PRO A 4 8.38 43.87 -5.17
CA PRO A 4 9.75 44.02 -4.69
C PRO A 4 10.76 43.65 -5.79
N ALA A 5 11.82 44.45 -5.85
CA ALA A 5 12.92 44.30 -6.80
C ALA A 5 13.63 42.95 -6.63
N ILE A 6 13.65 42.15 -7.70
CA ILE A 6 14.48 40.95 -7.81
C ILE A 6 15.91 41.43 -7.99
N ALA A 7 16.73 41.26 -6.95
CA ALA A 7 18.17 41.46 -7.04
C ALA A 7 18.73 40.45 -8.06
N GLN A 8 19.14 40.95 -9.23
CA GLN A 8 19.99 40.21 -10.16
C GLN A 8 21.34 39.99 -9.47
N GLN A 9 21.52 38.81 -8.88
CA GLN A 9 22.85 38.32 -8.53
C GLN A 9 23.54 37.93 -9.84
N SER A 10 24.39 38.83 -10.32
CA SER A 10 25.39 38.56 -11.34
C SER A 10 26.31 37.46 -10.83
N ALA A 11 26.06 36.21 -11.22
CA ALA A 11 26.99 35.13 -10.99
C ALA A 11 28.22 35.39 -11.87
N THR A 12 29.31 35.82 -11.25
CA THR A 12 30.65 35.76 -11.86
C THR A 12 30.95 34.31 -12.24
N PRO A 13 31.43 34.01 -13.46
CA PRO A 13 31.78 32.66 -13.84
C PRO A 13 33.06 32.29 -13.09
N THR A 14 32.92 31.56 -11.98
CA THR A 14 34.06 30.91 -11.34
C THR A 14 34.61 29.89 -12.31
N GLU A 15 35.85 30.10 -12.75
CA GLU A 15 36.58 29.21 -13.65
C GLU A 15 36.44 27.75 -13.18
N SER A 16 35.83 26.91 -14.02
CA SER A 16 35.84 25.47 -13.83
C SER A 16 37.25 24.98 -14.10
N THR A 17 37.99 24.62 -13.06
CA THR A 17 39.26 23.89 -13.22
C THR A 17 38.95 22.48 -13.69
N THR A 18 38.75 22.32 -15.00
CA THR A 18 38.61 21.03 -15.65
C THR A 18 40.01 20.54 -16.03
N ASP A 19 40.52 19.52 -15.34
CA ASP A 19 41.73 18.82 -15.79
C ASP A 19 41.40 18.08 -17.11
N PRO A 20 42.06 18.39 -18.24
CA PRO A 20 41.67 17.89 -19.56
C PRO A 20 42.00 16.40 -19.79
N ALA A 21 42.60 15.71 -18.81
CA ALA A 21 43.02 14.32 -18.93
C ALA A 21 41.95 13.29 -18.48
N THR A 22 40.89 13.69 -17.76
CA THR A 22 39.92 12.73 -17.19
C THR A 22 38.45 13.13 -17.29
N GLY A 23 38.11 14.32 -17.79
CA GLY A 23 36.70 14.74 -17.99
C GLY A 23 35.84 14.75 -16.73
N PHE A 24 36.47 14.74 -15.55
CA PHE A 24 35.81 14.64 -14.25
C PHE A 24 35.73 16.02 -13.60
N ASP A 25 34.57 16.66 -13.69
CA ASP A 25 34.31 17.95 -13.06
C ASP A 25 33.94 17.77 -11.57
N LEU A 26 34.91 18.04 -10.69
CA LEU A 26 34.77 17.88 -9.25
C LEU A 26 33.75 18.84 -8.63
N GLU A 27 33.58 20.05 -9.18
CA GLU A 27 32.60 21.01 -8.68
C GLU A 27 31.18 20.57 -9.05
N ARG A 28 30.99 20.07 -10.27
CA ARG A 28 29.72 19.46 -10.68
C ARG A 28 29.35 18.24 -9.84
N ILE A 29 30.32 17.41 -9.44
CA ILE A 29 30.08 16.28 -8.53
C ILE A 29 29.66 16.74 -7.14
N LYS A 30 30.23 17.84 -6.62
CA LYS A 30 29.81 18.40 -5.33
C LYS A 30 28.36 18.90 -5.38
N VAL A 31 27.98 19.60 -6.45
CA VAL A 31 26.59 20.05 -6.66
C VAL A 31 25.63 18.86 -6.73
N LEU A 32 25.94 17.85 -7.55
CA LEU A 32 25.12 16.63 -7.66
C LEU A 32 24.99 15.85 -6.34
N ARG A 33 26.01 15.87 -5.48
CA ARG A 33 25.95 15.25 -4.15
C ARG A 33 24.99 15.99 -3.22
N VAL A 34 24.97 17.32 -3.28
CA VAL A 34 24.05 18.15 -2.48
C VAL A 34 22.61 17.96 -2.97
N GLU A 35 22.38 17.99 -4.27
CA GLU A 35 21.07 17.74 -4.87
C GLU A 35 20.54 16.33 -4.56
N ARG A 36 21.39 15.31 -4.68
CA ARG A 36 21.01 13.94 -4.31
C ARG A 36 20.67 13.82 -2.83
N LYS A 37 21.40 14.51 -1.96
CA LYS A 37 21.11 14.51 -0.52
C LYS A 37 19.74 15.15 -0.25
N LEU A 38 19.45 16.30 -0.87
CA LEU A 38 18.15 16.97 -0.77
C LEU A 38 17.00 16.07 -1.24
N LEU A 39 17.16 15.39 -2.38
CA LEU A 39 16.15 14.47 -2.89
C LEU A 39 15.91 13.26 -1.98
N LEU A 40 16.98 12.72 -1.38
CA LEU A 40 16.86 11.62 -0.42
C LEU A 40 16.19 12.05 0.88
N ASP A 41 16.47 13.27 1.34
CA ASP A 41 15.83 13.82 2.54
C ASP A 41 14.35 14.11 2.26
N GLN A 42 14.00 14.65 1.08
CA GLN A 42 12.61 14.80 0.64
C GLN A 42 11.88 13.45 0.55
N GLN A 43 12.51 12.41 -0.03
CA GLN A 43 11.91 11.08 -0.07
C GLN A 43 11.68 10.49 1.33
N ARG A 44 12.58 10.75 2.28
CA ARG A 44 12.41 10.30 3.67
C ARG A 44 11.24 11.03 4.34
N GLU A 45 11.11 12.33 4.13
CA GLU A 45 10.00 13.13 4.64
C GLU A 45 8.67 12.68 4.05
N ASP A 46 8.61 12.44 2.73
CA ASP A 46 7.42 11.92 2.05
C ASP A 46 7.02 10.53 2.58
N GLN A 47 7.99 9.65 2.82
CA GLN A 47 7.74 8.33 3.43
C GLN A 47 7.23 8.45 4.87
N GLN A 48 7.79 9.36 5.67
CA GLN A 48 7.33 9.60 7.04
C GLN A 48 5.92 10.22 7.06
N ALA A 49 5.62 11.15 6.15
CA ALA A 49 4.30 11.74 5.98
C ALA A 49 3.27 10.66 5.58
N LEU A 50 3.63 9.80 4.62
CA LEU A 50 2.83 8.65 4.23
C LEU A 50 2.57 7.73 5.42
N GLN A 51 3.60 7.35 6.19
CA GLN A 51 3.42 6.49 7.36
C GLN A 51 2.49 7.11 8.42
N LYS A 52 2.58 8.43 8.64
CA LYS A 52 1.68 9.14 9.55
C LYS A 52 0.25 9.18 9.05
N GLU A 53 0.06 9.37 7.73
CA GLU A 53 -1.25 9.30 7.07
C GLU A 53 -1.83 7.88 7.20
N MET A 54 -1.05 6.84 6.89
CA MET A 54 -1.45 5.44 7.11
C MET A 54 -1.87 5.19 8.56
N ALA A 55 -1.09 5.67 9.53
CA ALA A 55 -1.39 5.53 10.96
C ALA A 55 -2.70 6.26 11.35
N ALA A 56 -2.96 7.43 10.77
CA ALA A 56 -4.20 8.17 10.99
C ALA A 56 -5.44 7.45 10.44
N HIS A 57 -5.27 6.67 9.36
CA HIS A 57 -6.36 5.95 8.71
C HIS A 57 -6.54 4.49 9.16
N VAL A 58 -5.79 4.02 10.18
CA VAL A 58 -6.01 2.70 10.79
C VAL A 58 -7.46 2.51 11.27
N ASN A 59 -8.11 3.61 11.69
CA ASN A 59 -9.51 3.62 12.13
C ASN A 59 -10.48 4.16 11.08
N HIS A 60 -10.09 4.22 9.80
CA HIS A 60 -10.97 4.74 8.77
C HIS A 60 -12.22 3.84 8.65
N PRO A 61 -13.44 4.41 8.62
CA PRO A 61 -14.68 3.62 8.63
C PRO A 61 -14.75 2.55 7.52
N SER A 62 -14.19 2.83 6.34
CA SER A 62 -14.14 1.85 5.24
C SER A 62 -13.20 0.67 5.53
N VAL A 63 -12.07 0.93 6.20
CA VAL A 63 -11.10 -0.10 6.61
C VAL A 63 -11.75 -1.00 7.67
N ILE A 64 -12.39 -0.40 8.69
CA ILE A 64 -13.10 -1.14 9.73
C ILE A 64 -14.23 -1.97 9.12
N ALA A 65 -15.06 -1.39 8.25
CA ALA A 65 -16.12 -2.11 7.56
C ALA A 65 -15.56 -3.26 6.71
N GLY A 66 -14.43 -3.03 6.03
CA GLY A 66 -13.73 -4.06 5.27
C GLY A 66 -13.24 -5.22 6.14
N VAL A 67 -12.63 -4.93 7.30
CA VAL A 67 -12.19 -5.94 8.26
C VAL A 67 -13.37 -6.72 8.83
N MET A 68 -14.47 -6.04 9.17
CA MET A 68 -15.69 -6.67 9.70
C MET A 68 -16.35 -7.59 8.68
N GLU A 69 -16.45 -7.17 7.42
CA GLU A 69 -17.00 -8.02 6.35
C GLU A 69 -16.08 -9.22 6.05
N ARG A 70 -14.74 -9.04 6.06
CA ARG A 70 -13.80 -10.18 5.97
C ARG A 70 -14.05 -11.18 7.10
N ARG A 71 -14.16 -10.68 8.33
CA ARG A 71 -14.41 -11.52 9.51
C ARG A 71 -15.72 -12.29 9.34
N ARG A 72 -16.79 -11.62 8.90
CA ARG A 72 -18.09 -12.24 8.64
C ARG A 72 -18.02 -13.36 7.61
N HIS A 73 -17.27 -13.18 6.52
CA HIS A 73 -17.04 -14.23 5.53
C HIS A 73 -16.33 -15.45 6.15
N MET A 74 -15.28 -15.23 6.94
CA MET A 74 -14.54 -16.31 7.61
C MET A 74 -15.38 -17.05 8.64
N GLU A 75 -16.21 -16.33 9.42
CA GLU A 75 -17.14 -16.92 10.38
C GLU A 75 -18.18 -17.82 9.69
N ARG A 76 -18.72 -17.40 8.54
CA ARG A 76 -19.64 -18.24 7.76
C ARG A 76 -18.95 -19.49 7.21
N LEU A 77 -17.72 -19.37 6.70
CA LEU A 77 -16.96 -20.53 6.23
C LEU A 77 -16.71 -21.53 7.36
N ALA A 78 -16.28 -21.05 8.54
CA ALA A 78 -16.10 -21.89 9.71
C ALA A 78 -17.40 -22.56 10.16
N GLN A 79 -18.54 -21.85 10.09
CA GLN A 79 -19.84 -22.43 10.40
C GLN A 79 -20.23 -23.54 9.41
N LEU A 80 -19.96 -23.36 8.12
CA LEU A 80 -20.22 -24.36 7.08
C LEU A 80 -19.31 -25.59 7.23
N ASP A 81 -18.04 -25.38 7.56
CA ASP A 81 -17.11 -26.47 7.87
C ASP A 81 -17.61 -27.28 9.09
N ARG A 82 -18.16 -26.61 10.11
CA ARG A 82 -18.78 -27.26 11.27
C ARG A 82 -20.05 -28.04 10.90
N ILE A 83 -20.90 -27.50 10.03
CA ILE A 83 -22.11 -28.20 9.56
C ILE A 83 -21.72 -29.46 8.77
N LYS A 84 -20.69 -29.37 7.93
CA LYS A 84 -20.14 -30.53 7.23
C LYS A 84 -19.67 -31.60 8.21
N GLN A 85 -18.91 -31.21 9.25
CA GLN A 85 -18.46 -32.15 10.29
C GLN A 85 -19.63 -32.83 11.00
N ILE A 86 -20.70 -32.09 11.34
CA ILE A 86 -21.92 -32.68 11.92
C ILE A 86 -22.58 -33.68 10.95
N GLY A 87 -22.55 -33.40 9.65
CA GLY A 87 -23.02 -34.33 8.62
C GLY A 87 -22.17 -35.60 8.54
N ASP A 88 -20.85 -35.46 8.62
CA ASP A 88 -19.89 -36.58 8.65
C ASP A 88 -20.13 -37.46 9.89
N GLU A 89 -20.32 -36.87 11.07
CA GLU A 89 -20.61 -37.58 12.32
C GLU A 89 -21.94 -38.35 12.29
N ASN A 90 -22.95 -37.83 11.58
CA ASN A 90 -24.27 -38.43 11.48
C ASN A 90 -24.46 -39.33 10.24
N ASN A 91 -23.43 -39.49 9.39
CA ASN A 91 -23.54 -40.11 8.07
C ASN A 91 -24.65 -39.52 7.18
N ASP A 92 -24.91 -38.21 7.30
CA ASP A 92 -25.90 -37.49 6.49
C ASP A 92 -25.23 -36.88 5.25
N GLN A 93 -25.19 -37.66 4.17
CA GLN A 93 -24.60 -37.27 2.90
C GLN A 93 -25.26 -36.02 2.29
N ALA A 94 -26.57 -35.86 2.45
CA ALA A 94 -27.30 -34.73 1.91
C ALA A 94 -26.96 -33.42 2.64
N LEU A 95 -26.62 -33.50 3.94
CA LEU A 95 -26.14 -32.35 4.70
C LEU A 95 -24.70 -31.98 4.31
N ILE A 96 -23.82 -32.97 4.12
CA ILE A 96 -22.43 -32.78 3.70
C ILE A 96 -22.37 -32.06 2.35
N GLU A 97 -23.14 -32.53 1.36
CA GLU A 97 -23.16 -31.94 0.01
C GLU A 97 -23.71 -30.51 0.01
N ARG A 98 -24.77 -30.26 0.80
CA ARG A 98 -25.33 -28.91 0.97
C ARG A 98 -24.35 -27.96 1.64
N ALA A 99 -23.63 -28.42 2.67
CA ALA A 99 -22.60 -27.63 3.33
C ALA A 99 -21.45 -27.29 2.37
N ALA A 100 -20.99 -28.27 1.59
CA ALA A 100 -19.94 -28.07 0.59
C ALA A 100 -20.36 -27.06 -0.50
N ALA A 101 -21.55 -27.21 -1.08
CA ALA A 101 -22.06 -26.28 -2.09
C ALA A 101 -22.23 -24.85 -1.54
N ALA A 102 -22.73 -24.71 -0.31
CA ALA A 102 -22.87 -23.42 0.36
C ALA A 102 -21.50 -22.79 0.65
N ARG A 103 -20.50 -23.59 1.01
CA ARG A 103 -19.13 -23.15 1.25
C ARG A 103 -18.48 -22.59 -0.01
N ASP A 104 -18.65 -23.27 -1.13
CA ASP A 104 -18.14 -22.80 -2.43
C ASP A 104 -18.78 -21.48 -2.85
N LEU A 105 -20.08 -21.32 -2.59
CA LEU A 105 -20.80 -20.08 -2.85
C LEU A 105 -20.30 -18.93 -1.95
N GLU A 106 -20.03 -19.21 -0.67
CA GLU A 106 -19.46 -18.21 0.24
C GLU A 106 -18.03 -17.84 -0.15
N LEU A 107 -17.20 -18.78 -0.60
CA LEU A 107 -15.87 -18.51 -1.14
C LEU A 107 -15.94 -17.60 -2.37
N ARG A 108 -16.85 -17.87 -3.31
CA ARG A 108 -17.06 -17.00 -4.49
C ARG A 108 -17.47 -15.59 -4.07
N ARG A 109 -18.39 -15.45 -3.12
CA ARG A 109 -18.79 -14.15 -2.56
C ARG A 109 -17.61 -13.41 -1.94
N TYR A 110 -16.81 -14.11 -1.13
CA TYR A 110 -15.61 -13.54 -0.52
C TYR A 110 -14.60 -13.06 -1.57
N PHE A 111 -14.34 -13.83 -2.63
CA PHE A 111 -13.40 -13.42 -3.69
C PHE A 111 -13.90 -12.22 -4.49
N MET A 112 -15.21 -12.16 -4.80
CA MET A 112 -15.80 -10.99 -5.45
C MET A 112 -15.70 -9.75 -4.56
N TRP A 113 -16.10 -9.87 -3.30
CA TRP A 113 -15.98 -8.80 -2.31
C TRP A 113 -14.53 -8.34 -2.16
N ARG A 114 -13.58 -9.26 -2.04
CA ARG A 114 -12.15 -8.96 -1.91
C ARG A 114 -11.62 -8.21 -3.14
N THR A 115 -12.04 -8.62 -4.33
CA THR A 115 -11.66 -7.93 -5.57
C THR A 115 -12.22 -6.51 -5.59
N LEU A 116 -13.50 -6.34 -5.25
CA LEU A 116 -14.16 -5.04 -5.17
C LEU A 116 -13.55 -4.15 -4.08
N GLN A 117 -13.16 -4.72 -2.94
CA GLN A 117 -12.43 -4.00 -1.90
C GLN A 117 -11.05 -3.58 -2.40
N ARG A 118 -10.32 -4.43 -3.14
CA ARG A 118 -9.03 -4.03 -3.73
C ARG A 118 -9.19 -2.90 -4.74
N THR A 119 -10.23 -2.90 -5.56
CA THR A 119 -10.48 -1.81 -6.53
C THR A 119 -10.92 -0.52 -5.85
N ASN A 120 -11.84 -0.59 -4.90
CA ASN A 120 -12.32 0.60 -4.18
C ASN A 120 -11.23 1.17 -3.27
N ASN A 121 -10.40 0.30 -2.70
CA ASN A 121 -9.28 0.71 -1.90
C ASN A 121 -8.05 1.03 -2.74
N LEU A 122 -8.00 0.82 -4.07
CA LEU A 122 -6.89 1.29 -4.92
C LEU A 122 -6.86 2.82 -5.00
N GLU A 123 -8.02 3.48 -4.89
CA GLU A 123 -8.11 4.93 -4.66
C GLU A 123 -7.67 5.34 -3.24
N ALA A 124 -7.75 4.41 -2.27
CA ALA A 124 -7.24 4.58 -0.90
C ALA A 124 -5.89 3.86 -0.64
N ALA A 125 -5.24 3.26 -1.65
CA ALA A 125 -4.20 2.22 -1.48
C ALA A 125 -2.81 2.77 -1.16
N ARG A 126 -2.75 4.03 -0.75
CA ARG A 126 -1.64 4.48 0.08
C ARG A 126 -1.75 4.01 1.53
N ILE A 127 -2.88 3.41 1.94
CA ILE A 127 -3.22 3.22 3.37
C ILE A 127 -3.46 1.76 3.80
N LEU A 128 -3.94 0.88 2.93
CA LEU A 128 -4.31 -0.49 3.35
C LEU A 128 -3.12 -1.45 3.22
N PRO A 129 -2.67 -2.10 4.32
CA PRO A 129 -1.57 -3.03 4.25
C PRO A 129 -1.97 -4.24 3.40
N GLN A 130 -1.10 -4.55 2.42
CA GLN A 130 -1.13 -5.82 1.69
C GLN A 130 -0.74 -6.96 2.64
N THR A 131 -1.62 -7.33 3.57
CA THR A 131 -1.38 -8.50 4.42
C THR A 131 -1.74 -9.77 3.66
N ASP A 132 -0.97 -10.04 2.61
CA ASP A 132 -0.83 -11.35 2.00
C ASP A 132 0.58 -11.39 1.40
N THR A 133 1.62 -11.32 2.24
CA THR A 133 2.86 -12.01 1.87
C THR A 133 2.50 -13.49 1.86
N PRO A 134 2.51 -14.18 0.71
CA PRO A 134 2.62 -15.63 0.76
C PRO A 134 3.94 -15.88 1.48
N GLY A 135 3.91 -16.65 2.56
CA GLY A 135 5.14 -17.16 3.15
C GLY A 135 5.81 -18.02 2.09
N GLU A 136 6.80 -17.44 1.42
CA GLU A 136 7.88 -18.13 0.73
C GLU A 136 9.14 -18.01 1.58
#